data_AF-A0A2X4STP0-F1
#
_entry.id   AF-A0A2X4STP0-F1
#
_cell.length_a   1.000
_cell.length_b   1.000
_cell.length_c   1.000
_cell.angle_alpha   90.00
_cell.angle_beta   90.00
_cell.angle_gamma   90.00
#
_symmetry.space_group_name_H-M   'P 1'
#
loop_
_entity.id
_entity.type
_entity.pdbx_description
1 polymer ?
#
loop_
_entity_poly.entity_id
_entity_poly.type
_entity_poly.pdbx_seq_one_letter_code
_entity_poly.pdbx_strand_id
1 'polypeptide(L)'
;MKKASILIFSIAALSLVFARTQVVQTKENRKEKMEDVKMKKEIYLAGGCFWGTEHFLKQIRGVIKTEVGYANGKGEHPDYKSVSTGEPGFAETVKVEYAPDQISLEKLLDLFFETIDPTAVNKQGNDVGVQYRTGIYYTDMADAPMVRASIDKLAAMHSQPIAIESKALENYYTAEEYHQDYLDKHPNGYCHIPKSLFQMAREANPAFSEEKYIRMTDEDLKEKLTPLQYDVTRNNATEAPFRNEYWDEFGEGIYVDITTGEPLFVSTDKFESGCGWPSFSKPIDKTLVMEKTDKSYGMVRTEIRSKTGDAHLGHVFNDGPAEKGGLRYCINSAALRFIPKEKMKEEGYEDYIFLLKKELPFKTKQI
;
A
#
# COMPACT_ATOMS: atom_id res chain seq x y z
N MET A 1 -17.12 13.72 79.24
CA MET A 1 -17.36 14.25 77.89
C MET A 1 -16.21 13.84 76.97
N LYS A 2 -16.32 12.70 76.26
CA LYS A 2 -15.26 12.19 75.38
C LYS A 2 -15.85 11.56 74.12
N LYS A 3 -15.29 12.01 72.99
CA LYS A 3 -15.04 11.34 71.70
C LYS A 3 -16.24 11.00 70.80
N ALA A 4 -16.34 11.75 69.70
CA ALA A 4 -16.78 11.25 68.40
C ALA A 4 -15.79 11.74 67.33
N SER A 5 -15.06 10.84 66.73
CA SER A 5 -14.30 11.03 65.49
C SER A 5 -14.27 9.68 64.79
N ILE A 6 -14.17 9.72 63.46
CA ILE A 6 -14.07 8.60 62.51
C ILE A 6 -15.43 8.19 61.92
N LEU A 7 -15.72 8.64 60.69
CA LEU A 7 -15.66 7.79 59.48
C LEU A 7 -16.24 8.56 58.27
N ILE A 8 -15.41 9.36 57.59
CA ILE A 8 -15.72 9.90 56.25
C ILE A 8 -14.49 9.66 55.37
N PHE A 9 -14.26 8.41 54.99
CA PHE A 9 -13.21 8.03 54.03
C PHE A 9 -13.59 6.72 53.34
N SER A 10 -14.66 6.71 52.52
CA SER A 10 -14.98 5.50 51.73
C SER A 10 -15.72 5.73 50.42
N ILE A 11 -16.32 6.90 50.16
CA ILE A 11 -17.16 7.10 48.96
C ILE A 11 -16.37 7.69 47.76
N ALA A 12 -15.33 8.49 48.02
CA ALA A 12 -14.51 9.07 46.96
C ALA A 12 -13.59 8.06 46.25
N ALA A 13 -13.10 7.04 46.97
CA ALA A 13 -12.22 6.03 46.38
C ALA A 13 -12.97 5.08 45.42
N LEU A 14 -14.23 4.74 45.71
CA LEU A 14 -15.01 3.81 44.89
C LEU A 14 -15.46 4.45 43.56
N SER A 15 -15.79 5.74 43.56
CA SER A 15 -16.17 6.50 42.35
C SER A 15 -14.98 6.73 41.39
N LEU A 16 -13.79 6.95 41.93
CA LEU A 16 -12.55 7.06 41.16
C LEU A 16 -12.12 5.74 40.51
N VAL A 17 -12.39 4.59 41.15
CA VAL A 17 -12.10 3.27 40.58
C VAL A 17 -13.06 2.98 39.42
N PHE A 18 -14.37 3.18 39.58
CA PHE A 18 -15.36 2.98 38.51
C PHE A 18 -15.14 3.88 37.29
N ALA A 19 -14.77 5.15 37.50
CA ALA A 19 -14.44 6.07 36.40
C ALA A 19 -13.16 5.64 35.66
N ARG A 20 -12.15 5.12 36.37
CA ARG A 20 -10.94 4.55 35.74
C ARG A 20 -11.25 3.29 34.93
N THR A 21 -12.13 2.41 35.41
CA THR A 21 -12.50 1.19 34.67
C THR A 21 -13.22 1.54 33.37
N GLN A 22 -14.15 2.51 33.39
CA GLN A 22 -14.85 2.96 32.17
C GLN A 22 -13.92 3.67 31.16
N VAL A 23 -12.95 4.46 31.64
CA VAL A 23 -11.95 5.12 30.78
C VAL A 23 -10.94 4.13 30.17
N VAL A 24 -10.59 3.07 30.90
CA VAL A 24 -9.71 2.01 30.39
C VAL A 24 -10.44 1.15 29.35
N GLN A 25 -11.68 0.72 29.63
CA GLN A 25 -12.51 -0.03 28.67
C GLN A 25 -12.80 0.77 27.39
N THR A 26 -13.02 2.08 27.47
CA THR A 26 -13.23 2.92 26.28
C THR A 26 -11.95 3.19 25.50
N LYS A 27 -10.78 3.16 26.15
CA LYS A 27 -9.47 3.23 25.48
C LYS A 27 -9.07 1.91 24.82
N GLU A 28 -9.36 0.76 25.44
CA GLU A 28 -9.17 -0.56 24.83
C GLU A 28 -10.14 -0.78 23.67
N ASN A 29 -11.44 -0.48 23.83
CA ASN A 29 -12.41 -0.52 22.72
C ASN A 29 -12.07 0.48 21.60
N ARG A 30 -11.44 1.63 21.90
CA ARG A 30 -10.95 2.55 20.85
C ARG A 30 -9.65 2.05 20.22
N LYS A 31 -8.78 1.36 20.95
CA LYS A 31 -7.56 0.75 20.41
C LYS A 31 -7.89 -0.43 19.49
N GLU A 32 -8.85 -1.28 19.86
CA GLU A 32 -9.33 -2.38 19.01
C GLU A 32 -10.10 -1.88 17.79
N LYS A 33 -10.80 -0.74 17.89
CA LYS A 33 -11.52 -0.12 16.76
C LYS A 33 -10.66 0.83 15.91
N MET A 34 -9.41 1.10 16.35
CA MET A 34 -8.38 1.87 15.63
C MET A 34 -7.14 1.01 15.31
N GLU A 35 -7.25 -0.32 15.33
CA GLU A 35 -6.51 -1.11 14.36
C GLU A 35 -7.05 -0.72 12.99
N ASP A 36 -6.43 0.31 12.43
CA ASP A 36 -6.21 0.54 11.01
C ASP A 36 -7.00 -0.44 10.15
N VAL A 37 -8.20 -0.03 9.70
CA VAL A 37 -8.82 -0.69 8.54
C VAL A 37 -7.93 -0.29 7.36
N LYS A 38 -6.73 -0.85 7.29
CA LYS A 38 -5.97 -1.00 6.06
C LYS A 38 -6.94 -1.72 5.16
N MET A 39 -7.47 -1.00 4.18
CA MET A 39 -8.33 -1.56 3.16
C MET A 39 -7.58 -2.75 2.58
N LYS A 40 -8.01 -3.98 2.86
CA LYS A 40 -7.39 -5.18 2.28
C LYS A 40 -8.17 -5.52 1.02
N LYS A 41 -7.47 -5.86 -0.05
CA LYS A 41 -8.07 -6.43 -1.26
C LYS A 41 -7.65 -7.88 -1.40
N GLU A 42 -8.41 -8.65 -2.17
CA GLU A 42 -8.12 -10.06 -2.46
C GLU A 42 -8.13 -10.33 -3.97
N ILE A 43 -7.27 -11.25 -4.39
CA ILE A 43 -7.21 -11.76 -5.76
C ILE A 43 -6.82 -13.24 -5.72
N TYR A 44 -7.26 -14.03 -6.68
CA TYR A 44 -7.03 -15.47 -6.73
C TYR A 44 -6.21 -15.81 -7.97
N LEU A 45 -5.02 -16.39 -7.78
CA LEU A 45 -4.04 -16.59 -8.84
C LEU A 45 -3.74 -18.09 -9.00
N ALA A 46 -4.05 -18.64 -10.18
CA ALA A 46 -3.73 -20.00 -10.59
C ALA A 46 -2.53 -19.98 -11.53
N GLY A 47 -1.43 -20.63 -11.14
CA GLY A 47 -0.14 -20.53 -11.84
C GLY A 47 0.63 -21.85 -11.87
N GLY A 48 -0.08 -22.98 -11.96
CA GLY A 48 0.53 -24.30 -11.84
C GLY A 48 0.45 -24.83 -10.41
N CYS A 49 1.43 -25.65 -10.01
CA CYS A 49 1.49 -26.18 -8.64
C CYS A 49 1.49 -25.04 -7.61
N PHE A 50 0.46 -24.99 -6.78
CA PHE A 50 0.25 -23.86 -5.87
C PHE A 50 1.33 -23.73 -4.77
N TRP A 51 2.18 -24.74 -4.56
CA TRP A 51 3.23 -24.74 -3.53
C TRP A 51 4.29 -23.70 -3.84
N GLY A 52 4.74 -23.68 -5.11
CA GLY A 52 5.65 -22.67 -5.59
C GLY A 52 4.98 -21.31 -5.64
N THR A 53 3.77 -21.24 -6.21
CA THR A 53 3.04 -19.99 -6.39
C THR A 53 2.77 -19.29 -5.06
N GLU A 54 2.31 -20.02 -4.04
CA GLU A 54 2.11 -19.49 -2.68
C GLU A 54 3.43 -18.99 -2.09
N HIS A 55 4.47 -19.83 -2.13
CA HIS A 55 5.76 -19.49 -1.55
C HIS A 55 6.41 -18.29 -2.25
N PHE A 56 6.17 -18.06 -3.54
CA PHE A 56 6.59 -16.84 -4.22
C PHE A 56 5.78 -15.62 -3.74
N LEU A 57 4.45 -15.70 -3.82
CA LEU A 57 3.56 -14.56 -3.56
C LEU A 57 3.71 -14.05 -2.13
N LYS A 58 3.85 -14.94 -1.15
CA LYS A 58 3.99 -14.55 0.27
C LYS A 58 5.29 -13.79 0.58
N GLN A 59 6.29 -13.83 -0.30
CA GLN A 59 7.56 -13.11 -0.12
C GLN A 59 7.44 -11.64 -0.54
N ILE A 60 6.38 -11.29 -1.27
CA ILE A 60 6.18 -9.96 -1.80
C ILE A 60 5.66 -9.05 -0.69
N ARG A 61 6.42 -8.01 -0.36
CA ARG A 61 5.93 -6.97 0.57
C ARG A 61 4.62 -6.38 0.06
N GLY A 62 3.66 -6.20 0.96
CA GLY A 62 2.31 -5.77 0.64
C GLY A 62 1.32 -6.94 0.51
N VAL A 63 1.80 -8.17 0.32
CA VAL A 63 0.97 -9.37 0.55
C VAL A 63 0.84 -9.58 2.07
N ILE A 64 -0.39 -9.70 2.54
CA ILE A 64 -0.76 -9.81 3.96
C ILE A 64 -0.92 -11.28 4.34
N LYS A 65 -1.62 -12.04 3.50
CA LYS A 65 -1.92 -13.45 3.74
C LYS A 65 -2.05 -14.19 2.41
N THR A 66 -1.60 -15.44 2.40
CA THR A 66 -1.85 -16.40 1.32
C THR A 66 -2.62 -17.60 1.86
N GLU A 67 -3.36 -18.26 0.99
CA GLU A 67 -3.99 -19.55 1.27
C GLU A 67 -4.09 -20.32 -0.05
N VAL A 68 -3.79 -21.63 -0.06
CA VAL A 68 -3.95 -22.46 -1.25
C VAL A 68 -5.27 -23.21 -1.27
N GLY A 69 -5.80 -23.42 -2.48
CA GLY A 69 -7.09 -24.06 -2.67
C GLY A 69 -7.40 -24.38 -4.12
N TYR A 70 -8.65 -24.75 -4.35
CA TYR A 70 -9.18 -25.24 -5.60
C TYR A 70 -10.29 -24.30 -6.08
N ALA A 71 -10.11 -23.66 -7.24
CA ALA A 71 -11.03 -22.65 -7.75
C ALA A 71 -11.71 -23.04 -9.08
N ASN A 72 -12.93 -22.53 -9.27
CA ASN A 72 -13.67 -22.53 -10.54
C ASN A 72 -13.77 -23.93 -11.21
N GLY A 73 -14.11 -24.94 -10.40
CA GLY A 73 -14.45 -26.30 -10.87
C GLY A 73 -15.93 -26.61 -10.64
N LYS A 74 -16.36 -27.83 -11.01
CA LYS A 74 -17.75 -28.28 -10.82
C LYS A 74 -17.91 -29.11 -9.55
N GLY A 75 -19.07 -28.99 -8.90
CA GLY A 75 -19.38 -29.72 -7.68
C GLY A 75 -18.96 -28.98 -6.41
N GLU A 76 -18.97 -29.69 -5.29
CA GLU A 76 -18.72 -29.14 -3.95
C GLU A 76 -17.64 -29.94 -3.23
N HIS A 77 -16.87 -29.27 -2.37
CA HIS A 77 -15.86 -29.88 -1.49
C HIS A 77 -14.85 -30.80 -2.21
N PRO A 78 -14.13 -30.30 -3.24
CA PRO A 78 -13.05 -31.06 -3.85
C PRO A 78 -11.94 -31.39 -2.84
N ASP A 79 -11.27 -32.51 -3.08
CA ASP A 79 -10.06 -32.93 -2.39
C ASP A 79 -8.91 -33.08 -3.40
N TYR A 80 -7.67 -33.16 -2.93
CA TYR A 80 -6.52 -33.28 -3.81
C TYR A 80 -6.62 -34.51 -4.75
N LYS A 81 -7.19 -35.60 -4.24
CA LYS A 81 -7.35 -36.85 -5.00
C LYS A 81 -8.28 -36.69 -6.20
N SER A 82 -9.38 -35.96 -6.06
CA SER A 82 -10.27 -35.65 -7.18
C SER A 82 -9.62 -34.65 -8.12
N VAL A 83 -9.11 -33.53 -7.60
CA VAL A 83 -8.53 -32.45 -8.42
C VAL A 83 -7.34 -32.91 -9.27
N SER A 84 -6.47 -33.77 -8.72
CA SER A 84 -5.31 -34.29 -9.46
C SER A 84 -5.65 -35.14 -10.69
N THR A 85 -6.91 -35.59 -10.83
CA THR A 85 -7.38 -36.29 -12.04
C THR A 85 -7.72 -35.34 -13.19
N GLY A 86 -7.83 -34.04 -12.93
CA GLY A 86 -8.28 -33.02 -13.88
C GLY A 86 -9.80 -32.84 -13.95
N GLU A 87 -10.59 -33.80 -13.47
CA GLU A 87 -12.03 -33.69 -13.25
C GLU A 87 -12.28 -33.53 -11.73
N PRO A 88 -13.10 -32.57 -11.28
CA PRO A 88 -14.14 -31.87 -12.03
C PRO A 88 -13.72 -30.47 -12.54
N GLY A 89 -12.44 -30.27 -12.87
CA GLY A 89 -11.94 -29.07 -13.54
C GLY A 89 -11.55 -27.91 -12.62
N PHE A 90 -11.35 -28.14 -11.32
CA PHE A 90 -10.80 -27.11 -10.43
C PHE A 90 -9.35 -26.76 -10.83
N ALA A 91 -8.97 -25.48 -10.69
CA ALA A 91 -7.58 -25.03 -10.76
C ALA A 91 -6.95 -24.99 -9.37
N GLU A 92 -5.71 -25.45 -9.24
CA GLU A 92 -4.87 -25.10 -8.11
C GLU A 92 -4.64 -23.59 -8.09
N THR A 93 -5.03 -22.94 -7.00
CA THR A 93 -5.16 -21.49 -6.92
C THR A 93 -4.68 -20.99 -5.57
N VAL A 94 -3.98 -19.86 -5.56
CA VAL A 94 -3.60 -19.15 -4.35
C VAL A 94 -4.55 -17.97 -4.15
N LYS A 95 -5.26 -17.94 -3.01
CA LYS A 95 -5.91 -16.73 -2.51
C LYS A 95 -4.84 -15.79 -1.97
N VAL A 96 -4.81 -14.54 -2.44
CA VAL A 96 -3.85 -13.52 -2.01
C VAL A 96 -4.61 -12.35 -1.41
N GLU A 97 -4.44 -12.10 -0.13
CA GLU A 97 -4.89 -10.88 0.54
C GLU A 97 -3.73 -9.88 0.55
N TYR A 98 -3.94 -8.66 0.05
CA TYR A 98 -2.89 -7.65 -0.08
C TYR A 98 -3.35 -6.26 0.37
N ALA A 99 -2.36 -5.44 0.71
CA ALA A 99 -2.47 -4.04 1.11
C ALA A 99 -2.30 -3.15 -0.15
N PRO A 100 -3.38 -2.61 -0.74
CA PRO A 100 -3.33 -1.77 -1.94
C PRO A 100 -2.59 -0.44 -1.73
N ASP A 101 -2.41 -0.02 -0.48
CA ASP A 101 -1.52 1.09 -0.08
C ASP A 101 -0.04 0.73 -0.14
N GLN A 102 0.31 -0.56 -0.13
CA GLN A 102 1.70 -1.04 -0.17
C GLN A 102 2.09 -1.67 -1.51
N ILE A 103 1.15 -2.32 -2.21
CA ILE A 103 1.37 -2.93 -3.52
C ILE A 103 0.12 -2.76 -4.39
N SER A 104 0.30 -2.24 -5.60
CA SER A 104 -0.80 -2.15 -6.58
C SER A 104 -1.11 -3.52 -7.17
N LEU A 105 -2.37 -3.72 -7.60
CA LEU A 105 -2.76 -4.94 -8.31
C LEU A 105 -1.94 -5.13 -9.59
N GLU A 106 -1.67 -4.06 -10.36
CA GLU A 106 -0.81 -4.13 -11.55
C GLU A 106 0.57 -4.71 -11.21
N LYS A 107 1.23 -4.22 -10.15
CA LYS A 107 2.56 -4.70 -9.75
C LYS A 107 2.51 -6.14 -9.26
N LEU A 108 1.48 -6.51 -8.49
CA LEU A 108 1.29 -7.89 -8.03
C LEU A 108 1.13 -8.85 -9.22
N LEU A 109 0.35 -8.46 -10.25
CA LEU A 109 0.17 -9.24 -11.47
C LEU A 109 1.44 -9.30 -12.32
N ASP A 110 2.17 -8.19 -12.48
CA ASP A 110 3.46 -8.16 -13.16
C ASP A 110 4.43 -9.18 -12.51
N LEU A 111 4.49 -9.23 -11.18
CA LEU A 111 5.32 -10.21 -10.45
C LEU A 111 4.82 -11.65 -10.59
N PHE A 112 3.51 -11.86 -10.58
CA PHE A 112 2.94 -13.18 -10.83
C PHE A 112 3.29 -13.70 -12.24
N PHE A 113 3.27 -12.84 -13.25
CA PHE A 113 3.64 -13.21 -14.63
C PHE A 113 5.08 -13.68 -14.78
N GLU A 114 6.01 -13.20 -13.94
CA GLU A 114 7.41 -13.68 -13.93
C GLU A 114 7.53 -15.15 -13.53
N THR A 115 6.51 -15.72 -12.88
CA THR A 115 6.54 -17.09 -12.35
C THR A 115 5.90 -18.14 -13.24
N ILE A 116 5.19 -17.72 -14.28
CA ILE A 116 4.42 -18.62 -15.15
C ILE A 116 4.93 -18.56 -16.59
N ASP A 117 4.74 -19.65 -17.34
CA ASP A 117 4.68 -19.60 -18.79
C ASP A 117 3.28 -19.13 -19.21
N PRO A 118 3.12 -17.89 -19.70
CA PRO A 118 1.79 -17.35 -19.96
C PRO A 118 1.18 -17.88 -21.25
N THR A 119 1.93 -18.64 -22.06
CA THR A 119 1.48 -19.21 -23.34
C THR A 119 1.10 -20.69 -23.22
N ALA A 120 1.53 -21.35 -22.14
CA ALA A 120 1.26 -22.76 -21.90
C ALA A 120 -0.21 -23.01 -21.50
N VAL A 121 -0.85 -23.93 -22.23
CA VAL A 121 -2.22 -24.37 -21.95
C VAL A 121 -2.19 -25.59 -21.02
N ASN A 122 -2.85 -25.49 -19.86
CA ASN A 122 -3.01 -26.60 -18.89
C ASN A 122 -1.66 -27.23 -18.47
N LYS A 123 -0.62 -26.40 -18.33
CA LYS A 123 0.73 -26.85 -17.98
C LYS A 123 1.54 -25.71 -17.38
N GLN A 124 2.34 -26.02 -16.36
CA GLN A 124 3.42 -25.16 -15.85
C GLN A 124 4.61 -26.03 -15.43
N GLY A 125 5.80 -25.74 -15.97
CA GLY A 125 6.97 -26.59 -15.76
C GLY A 125 6.72 -28.05 -16.19
N ASN A 126 6.86 -28.99 -15.27
CA ASN A 126 6.59 -30.41 -15.49
C ASN A 126 5.15 -30.82 -15.11
N ASP A 127 4.39 -29.91 -14.52
CA ASP A 127 3.03 -30.16 -14.04
C ASP A 127 2.05 -29.99 -15.21
N VAL A 128 1.35 -31.05 -15.60
CA VAL A 128 0.45 -31.09 -16.76
C VAL A 128 -0.94 -31.52 -16.33
N GLY A 129 -1.95 -30.73 -16.69
CA GLY A 129 -3.35 -30.97 -16.33
C GLY A 129 -4.16 -29.69 -16.23
N VAL A 130 -5.49 -29.82 -16.32
CA VAL A 130 -6.43 -28.69 -16.21
C VAL A 130 -6.33 -27.99 -14.85
N GLN A 131 -5.93 -28.73 -13.81
CA GLN A 131 -5.65 -28.19 -12.48
C GLN A 131 -4.44 -27.24 -12.45
N TYR A 132 -3.54 -27.32 -13.43
CA TYR A 132 -2.36 -26.47 -13.56
C TYR A 132 -2.51 -25.37 -14.61
N ARG A 133 -3.74 -25.10 -15.07
CA ARG A 133 -4.01 -23.98 -15.98
C ARG A 133 -3.68 -22.65 -15.33
N THR A 134 -3.32 -21.66 -16.14
CA THR A 134 -3.08 -20.29 -15.68
C THR A 134 -4.38 -19.50 -15.66
N GLY A 135 -4.65 -18.81 -14.55
CA GLY A 135 -5.90 -18.08 -14.38
C GLY A 135 -5.80 -16.97 -13.32
N ILE A 136 -6.55 -15.89 -13.55
CA ILE A 136 -6.73 -14.78 -12.61
C ILE A 136 -8.21 -14.66 -12.31
N TYR A 137 -8.58 -14.89 -11.05
CA TYR A 137 -9.97 -14.82 -10.60
C TYR A 137 -10.17 -13.70 -9.58
N TYR A 138 -11.15 -12.84 -9.84
CA TYR A 138 -11.46 -11.67 -9.04
C TYR A 138 -12.84 -11.80 -8.39
N THR A 139 -12.97 -11.33 -7.14
CA THR A 139 -14.25 -11.21 -6.44
C THR A 139 -14.90 -9.84 -6.65
N ASP A 140 -14.09 -8.80 -6.88
CA ASP A 140 -14.55 -7.46 -7.24
C ASP A 140 -14.53 -7.27 -8.77
N MET A 141 -15.70 -7.04 -9.36
CA MET A 141 -15.84 -6.76 -10.79
C MET A 141 -15.12 -5.45 -11.22
N ALA A 142 -14.86 -4.53 -10.29
CA ALA A 142 -14.10 -3.32 -10.56
C ALA A 142 -12.63 -3.60 -10.91
N ASP A 143 -12.08 -4.76 -10.52
CA ASP A 143 -10.69 -5.13 -10.83
C ASP A 143 -10.56 -5.71 -12.26
N ALA A 144 -11.66 -6.14 -12.89
CA ALA A 144 -11.65 -6.80 -14.20
C ALA A 144 -10.97 -5.97 -15.33
N PRO A 145 -11.22 -4.65 -15.47
CA PRO A 145 -10.52 -3.84 -16.46
C PRO A 145 -9.01 -3.76 -16.23
N MET A 146 -8.56 -3.72 -14.97
CA MET A 146 -7.14 -3.67 -14.63
C MET A 146 -6.46 -5.01 -14.92
N VAL A 147 -7.08 -6.13 -14.53
CA VAL A 147 -6.60 -7.49 -14.87
C VAL A 147 -6.46 -7.65 -16.39
N ARG A 148 -7.48 -7.23 -17.14
CA ARG A 148 -7.44 -7.27 -18.60
C ARG A 148 -6.31 -6.42 -19.17
N ALA A 149 -6.14 -5.19 -18.68
CA ALA A 149 -5.06 -4.31 -19.13
C ALA A 149 -3.68 -4.90 -18.85
N SER A 150 -3.49 -5.56 -17.70
CA SER A 150 -2.24 -6.28 -17.37
C SER A 150 -1.99 -7.46 -18.32
N ILE A 151 -3.01 -8.25 -18.66
CA ILE A 151 -2.89 -9.33 -19.65
C ILE A 151 -2.61 -8.77 -21.06
N ASP A 152 -3.28 -7.71 -21.48
CA ASP A 152 -3.08 -7.08 -22.79
C ASP A 152 -1.65 -6.52 -22.92
N LYS A 153 -1.13 -5.92 -21.84
CA LYS A 153 0.28 -5.47 -21.72
C LYS A 153 1.25 -6.63 -21.86
N LEU A 154 0.98 -7.76 -21.20
CA LEU A 154 1.77 -8.98 -21.31
C LEU A 154 1.73 -9.54 -22.73
N ALA A 155 0.54 -9.63 -23.33
CA ALA A 155 0.34 -10.15 -24.68
C ALA A 155 1.09 -9.33 -25.74
N ALA A 156 1.18 -8.01 -25.59
CA ALA A 156 1.95 -7.15 -26.50
C ALA A 156 3.46 -7.49 -26.54
N MET A 157 3.98 -8.19 -25.52
CA MET A 157 5.39 -8.61 -25.44
C MET A 157 5.61 -10.05 -25.93
N HIS A 158 4.55 -10.76 -26.32
CA HIS A 158 4.62 -12.17 -26.73
C HIS A 158 4.12 -12.36 -28.16
N SER A 159 4.84 -13.16 -28.94
CA SER A 159 4.43 -13.52 -30.31
C SER A 159 3.34 -14.60 -30.32
N GLN A 160 3.29 -15.44 -29.27
CA GLN A 160 2.26 -16.45 -29.10
C GLN A 160 1.10 -15.90 -28.27
N PRO A 161 -0.15 -16.35 -28.53
CA PRO A 161 -1.30 -15.98 -27.70
C PRO A 161 -1.10 -16.38 -26.23
N ILE A 162 -1.52 -15.50 -25.34
CA ILE A 162 -1.54 -15.75 -23.90
C ILE A 162 -2.71 -16.70 -23.57
N ALA A 163 -2.42 -17.75 -22.79
CA ALA A 163 -3.36 -18.79 -22.36
C ALA A 163 -4.04 -18.48 -21.01
N ILE A 164 -3.65 -17.39 -20.34
CA ILE A 164 -4.18 -16.99 -19.03
C ILE A 164 -5.67 -16.65 -19.16
N GLU A 165 -6.53 -17.39 -18.45
CA GLU A 165 -7.94 -17.00 -18.32
C GLU A 165 -8.13 -15.90 -17.28
N SER A 166 -9.07 -14.98 -17.51
CA SER A 166 -9.48 -13.99 -16.50
C SER A 166 -11.00 -13.91 -16.41
N LYS A 167 -11.54 -14.19 -15.22
CA LYS A 167 -12.99 -14.26 -14.98
C LYS A 167 -13.32 -14.04 -13.51
N ALA A 168 -14.59 -13.83 -13.20
CA ALA A 168 -15.04 -13.77 -11.81
C ALA A 168 -14.75 -15.09 -11.09
N LEU A 169 -14.48 -15.02 -9.78
CA LEU A 169 -14.42 -16.21 -8.94
C LEU A 169 -15.83 -16.78 -8.73
N GLU A 170 -16.05 -18.03 -9.11
CA GLU A 170 -17.34 -18.73 -8.97
C GLU A 170 -17.38 -19.53 -7.65
N ASN A 171 -16.31 -20.28 -7.39
CA ASN A 171 -16.15 -21.05 -6.15
C ASN A 171 -14.65 -21.19 -5.81
N TYR A 172 -14.38 -21.33 -4.52
CA TYR A 172 -13.05 -21.58 -3.98
C TYR A 172 -13.17 -22.47 -2.75
N TYR A 173 -12.38 -23.53 -2.71
CA TYR A 173 -12.31 -24.46 -1.59
C TYR A 173 -10.88 -24.53 -1.09
N THR A 174 -10.66 -24.20 0.18
CA THR A 174 -9.37 -24.30 0.85
C THR A 174 -8.83 -25.73 0.74
N ALA A 175 -7.59 -25.87 0.30
CA ALA A 175 -6.92 -27.16 0.24
C ALA A 175 -6.56 -27.66 1.64
N GLU A 176 -6.25 -28.94 1.72
CA GLU A 176 -5.88 -29.63 2.95
C GLU A 176 -4.67 -28.97 3.65
N GLU A 177 -4.62 -29.06 4.98
CA GLU A 177 -3.60 -28.39 5.81
C GLU A 177 -2.14 -28.75 5.43
N TYR A 178 -1.92 -29.94 4.86
CA TYR A 178 -0.58 -30.34 4.43
C TYR A 178 -0.10 -29.60 3.18
N HIS A 179 -1.02 -28.99 2.40
CA HIS A 179 -0.67 -28.15 1.25
C HIS A 179 -0.38 -26.69 1.63
N GLN A 180 -0.99 -26.20 2.71
CA GLN A 180 -0.79 -24.83 3.19
C GLN A 180 0.67 -24.62 3.63
N ASP A 181 1.32 -23.55 3.18
CA ASP A 181 2.71 -23.24 3.51
C ASP A 181 3.69 -24.40 3.24
N TYR A 182 3.43 -25.21 2.21
CA TYR A 182 4.16 -26.46 1.97
C TYR A 182 5.68 -26.26 1.89
N LEU A 183 6.17 -25.26 1.16
CA LEU A 183 7.62 -25.02 1.02
C LEU A 183 8.25 -24.39 2.27
N ASP A 184 7.47 -23.81 3.18
CA ASP A 184 7.98 -23.39 4.48
C ASP A 184 8.15 -24.60 5.41
N LYS A 185 7.19 -25.53 5.37
CA LYS A 185 7.23 -26.82 6.08
C LYS A 185 8.29 -27.76 5.47
N HIS A 186 8.54 -27.65 4.18
CA HIS A 186 9.45 -28.49 3.39
C HIS A 186 10.34 -27.64 2.47
N PRO A 187 11.42 -27.02 2.97
CA PRO A 187 12.28 -26.12 2.18
C PRO A 187 12.97 -26.74 0.96
N ASN A 188 13.08 -28.07 0.93
CA ASN A 188 13.60 -28.85 -0.20
C ASN A 188 12.50 -29.62 -0.95
N GLY A 189 11.24 -29.26 -0.72
CA GLY A 189 10.08 -29.81 -1.41
C GLY A 189 10.09 -29.46 -2.90
N TYR A 190 9.22 -30.13 -3.66
CA TYR A 190 9.09 -29.89 -5.09
C TYR A 190 8.65 -28.45 -5.37
N CYS A 191 9.31 -27.81 -6.33
CA CYS A 191 8.92 -26.51 -6.84
C CYS A 191 9.39 -26.34 -8.28
N HIS A 192 8.50 -26.01 -9.21
CA HIS A 192 8.86 -25.69 -10.58
C HIS A 192 9.35 -24.24 -10.75
N ILE A 193 9.08 -23.35 -9.78
CA ILE A 193 9.52 -21.95 -9.79
C ILE A 193 11.00 -21.88 -9.37
N PRO A 194 11.89 -21.26 -10.17
CA PRO A 194 13.30 -21.11 -9.82
C PRO A 194 13.48 -20.31 -8.52
N LYS A 195 14.43 -20.75 -7.67
CA LYS A 195 14.76 -20.07 -6.39
C LYS A 195 15.16 -18.60 -6.54
N SER A 196 15.73 -18.21 -7.69
CA SER A 196 16.07 -16.83 -8.00
C SER A 196 14.85 -15.91 -8.02
N LEU A 197 13.68 -16.43 -8.43
CA LEU A 197 12.44 -15.65 -8.43
C LEU A 197 11.94 -15.36 -7.01
N PHE A 198 12.21 -16.23 -6.03
CA PHE A 198 11.88 -15.93 -4.63
C PHE A 198 12.72 -14.79 -4.05
N GLN A 199 13.99 -14.69 -4.47
CA GLN A 199 14.80 -13.54 -4.11
C GLN A 199 14.27 -12.27 -4.76
N MET A 200 13.98 -12.33 -6.07
CA MET A 200 13.35 -11.21 -6.78
C MET A 200 12.04 -10.78 -6.10
N ALA A 201 11.17 -11.70 -5.67
CA ALA A 201 9.92 -11.37 -4.97
C ALA A 201 10.14 -10.56 -3.68
N ARG A 202 11.15 -10.93 -2.87
CA ARG A 202 11.50 -10.19 -1.64
C ARG A 202 11.99 -8.78 -1.94
N GLU A 203 12.68 -8.61 -3.05
CA GLU A 203 13.32 -7.36 -3.46
C GLU A 203 12.41 -6.51 -4.38
N ALA A 204 11.32 -7.07 -4.90
CA ALA A 204 10.49 -6.48 -5.95
C ALA A 204 9.61 -5.32 -5.51
N ASN A 205 9.36 -5.21 -4.21
CA ASN A 205 8.59 -4.13 -3.60
C ASN A 205 9.24 -3.75 -2.26
N PRO A 206 10.46 -3.19 -2.24
CA PRO A 206 11.13 -2.89 -0.99
C PRO A 206 10.25 -1.96 -0.14
N ALA A 207 10.35 -2.06 1.18
CA ALA A 207 9.87 -0.96 2.00
C ALA A 207 10.57 0.31 1.51
N PHE A 208 9.84 1.41 1.39
CA PHE A 208 10.45 2.72 1.18
C PHE A 208 11.53 2.83 2.26
N SER A 209 12.77 2.70 1.82
CA SER A 209 13.84 2.25 2.70
C SER A 209 14.11 3.33 3.73
N GLU A 210 14.16 2.95 5.01
CA GLU A 210 14.66 3.81 6.09
C GLU A 210 16.15 4.20 5.88
N GLU A 211 16.86 3.65 4.87
CA GLU A 211 18.30 3.89 4.63
C GLU A 211 18.64 4.73 3.37
N LYS A 212 17.75 4.87 2.38
CA LYS A 212 18.04 5.68 1.16
C LYS A 212 18.07 7.18 1.43
N TYR A 213 17.28 7.63 2.39
CA TYR A 213 17.14 9.04 2.74
C TYR A 213 17.74 9.25 4.12
N ILE A 214 18.75 10.10 4.20
CA ILE A 214 19.49 10.35 5.44
C ILE A 214 19.22 11.78 5.87
N ARG A 215 18.92 11.95 7.16
CA ARG A 215 18.83 13.27 7.78
C ARG A 215 20.19 13.97 7.70
N MET A 216 20.23 15.10 7.00
CA MET A 216 21.42 15.94 6.93
C MET A 216 21.71 16.64 8.26
N THR A 217 22.98 16.96 8.49
CA THR A 217 23.39 17.79 9.64
C THR A 217 22.95 19.24 9.45
N ASP A 218 22.92 20.00 10.54
CA ASP A 218 22.52 21.41 10.47
C ASP A 218 23.52 22.24 9.63
N GLU A 219 24.80 21.88 9.70
CA GLU A 219 25.88 22.42 8.89
C GLU A 219 25.66 22.15 7.39
N ASP A 220 25.38 20.90 7.02
CA ASP A 220 25.08 20.54 5.62
C ASP A 220 23.87 21.30 5.09
N LEU A 221 22.83 21.47 5.92
CA LEU A 221 21.62 22.18 5.54
C LEU A 221 21.87 23.68 5.32
N LYS A 222 22.71 24.32 6.13
CA LYS A 222 23.11 25.72 5.94
C LYS A 222 23.91 25.94 4.66
N GLU A 223 24.69 24.95 4.25
CA GLU A 223 25.48 25.02 3.02
C GLU A 223 24.61 24.80 1.76
N LYS A 224 23.67 23.85 1.82
CA LYS A 224 22.89 23.42 0.66
C LYS A 224 21.60 24.20 0.44
N LEU A 225 20.94 24.65 1.50
CA LEU A 225 19.64 25.31 1.41
C LEU A 225 19.78 26.82 1.27
N THR A 226 18.84 27.42 0.55
CA THR A 226 18.66 28.87 0.62
C THR A 226 18.21 29.31 2.02
N PRO A 227 18.39 30.58 2.41
CA PRO A 227 17.96 31.07 3.72
C PRO A 227 16.48 30.79 4.02
N LEU A 228 15.60 30.98 3.03
CA LEU A 228 14.17 30.71 3.18
C LEU A 228 13.88 29.21 3.40
N GLN A 229 14.51 28.33 2.61
CA GLN A 229 14.35 26.88 2.76
C GLN A 229 14.84 26.41 4.13
N TYR A 230 15.98 26.93 4.58
CA TYR A 230 16.51 26.64 5.92
C TYR A 230 15.55 27.13 7.02
N ASP A 231 15.08 28.37 6.94
CA ASP A 231 14.17 28.94 7.94
C ASP A 231 12.83 28.21 7.99
N VAL A 232 12.27 27.84 6.84
CA VAL A 232 11.05 27.05 6.78
C VAL A 232 11.28 25.68 7.40
N THR A 233 12.27 24.92 6.93
CA THR A 233 12.46 23.52 7.32
C THR A 233 12.98 23.34 8.75
N ARG A 234 13.80 24.27 9.27
CA ARG A 234 14.45 24.17 10.59
C ARG A 234 13.85 25.08 11.64
N ASN A 235 13.50 26.30 11.28
CA ASN A 235 12.99 27.32 12.20
C ASN A 235 11.46 27.44 12.18
N ASN A 236 10.76 26.55 11.48
CA ASN A 236 9.30 26.52 11.34
C ASN A 236 8.73 27.83 10.79
N ALA A 237 9.49 28.53 9.94
CA ALA A 237 8.97 29.68 9.23
C ALA A 237 7.90 29.27 8.22
N THR A 238 7.15 30.24 7.72
CA THR A 238 6.17 30.03 6.65
C THR A 238 6.47 31.02 5.53
N GLU A 239 6.59 30.51 4.31
CA GLU A 239 6.84 31.34 3.12
C GLU A 239 5.61 32.20 2.78
N ALA A 240 5.81 33.25 1.96
CA ALA A 240 4.72 34.13 1.58
C ALA A 240 3.69 33.43 0.66
N PRO A 241 2.38 33.63 0.89
CA PRO A 241 1.34 33.06 0.02
C PRO A 241 1.45 33.65 -1.40
N PHE A 242 1.22 32.81 -2.41
CA PHE A 242 1.28 33.15 -3.85
C PHE A 242 2.63 33.71 -4.34
N ARG A 243 3.66 33.65 -3.51
CA ARG A 243 5.02 34.09 -3.82
C ARG A 243 6.01 32.98 -3.50
N ASN A 244 5.69 31.81 -4.00
CA ASN A 244 6.46 30.59 -3.84
C ASN A 244 6.43 29.79 -5.15
N GLU A 245 7.28 28.78 -5.26
CA GLU A 245 7.54 28.10 -6.53
C GLU A 245 6.40 27.15 -6.95
N TYR A 246 5.69 26.55 -6.00
CA TYR A 246 4.81 25.42 -6.27
C TYR A 246 3.32 25.65 -5.96
N TRP A 247 2.89 26.86 -5.61
CA TRP A 247 1.45 27.11 -5.40
C TRP A 247 0.65 26.81 -6.67
N ASP A 248 1.12 27.25 -7.84
CA ASP A 248 0.48 27.06 -9.16
C ASP A 248 1.10 25.94 -10.02
N GLU A 249 2.02 25.15 -9.47
CA GLU A 249 2.62 23.99 -10.18
C GLU A 249 1.64 22.80 -10.20
N PHE A 250 1.27 22.30 -11.37
CA PHE A 250 0.33 21.18 -11.55
C PHE A 250 0.82 20.13 -12.56
N GLY A 251 2.10 20.17 -12.94
CA GLY A 251 2.77 19.19 -13.78
C GLY A 251 2.79 17.80 -13.15
N GLU A 252 2.90 16.77 -13.99
CA GLU A 252 3.03 15.39 -13.53
C GLU A 252 4.41 15.17 -12.89
N GLY A 253 4.42 14.67 -11.66
CA GLY A 253 5.64 14.45 -10.91
C GLY A 253 5.41 14.19 -9.42
N ILE A 254 6.50 14.15 -8.67
CA ILE A 254 6.49 14.00 -7.20
C ILE A 254 7.14 15.20 -6.53
N TYR A 255 6.80 15.42 -5.27
CA TYR A 255 7.39 16.44 -4.42
C TYR A 255 8.18 15.73 -3.33
N VAL A 256 9.49 15.97 -3.30
CA VAL A 256 10.42 15.37 -2.34
C VAL A 256 10.77 16.36 -1.24
N ASP A 257 11.07 15.86 -0.04
CA ASP A 257 11.67 16.63 1.04
C ASP A 257 12.97 17.27 0.55
N ILE A 258 13.07 18.59 0.61
CA ILE A 258 14.28 19.29 0.16
C ILE A 258 15.52 18.95 1.00
N THR A 259 15.32 18.49 2.24
CA THR A 259 16.40 18.20 3.21
C THR A 259 16.96 16.79 3.09
N THR A 260 16.23 15.85 2.49
CA THR A 260 16.64 14.43 2.42
C THR A 260 16.51 13.84 1.02
N GLY A 261 15.68 14.43 0.16
CA GLY A 261 15.28 13.87 -1.12
C GLY A 261 14.19 12.80 -1.04
N GLU A 262 13.62 12.54 0.14
CA GLU A 262 12.55 11.56 0.35
C GLU A 262 11.24 12.01 -0.31
N PRO A 263 10.58 11.20 -1.17
CA PRO A 263 9.30 11.55 -1.76
C PRO A 263 8.20 11.65 -0.71
N LEU A 264 7.52 12.80 -0.66
CA LEU A 264 6.47 13.05 0.33
C LEU A 264 5.08 13.12 -0.28
N PHE A 265 4.95 13.76 -1.45
CA PHE A 265 3.66 13.97 -2.10
C PHE A 265 3.73 13.67 -3.60
N VAL A 266 2.58 13.31 -4.17
CA VAL A 266 2.42 13.07 -5.61
C VAL A 266 1.50 14.13 -6.22
N SER A 267 1.81 14.57 -7.43
CA SER A 267 1.02 15.56 -8.18
C SER A 267 -0.47 15.18 -8.37
N THR A 268 -0.81 13.89 -8.43
CA THR A 268 -2.19 13.41 -8.54
C THR A 268 -3.05 13.71 -7.31
N ASP A 269 -2.41 13.88 -6.15
CA ASP A 269 -3.03 14.28 -4.89
C ASP A 269 -2.96 15.80 -4.64
N LYS A 270 -2.24 16.57 -5.48
CA LYS A 270 -2.28 18.03 -5.43
C LYS A 270 -3.63 18.55 -5.93
N PHE A 271 -4.10 19.67 -5.37
CA PHE A 271 -5.32 20.35 -5.82
C PHE A 271 -5.23 21.87 -5.62
N GLU A 272 -6.06 22.61 -6.36
CA GLU A 272 -6.20 24.06 -6.20
C GLU A 272 -7.03 24.38 -4.95
N SER A 273 -6.42 25.10 -4.02
CA SER A 273 -7.00 25.44 -2.71
C SER A 273 -7.35 26.92 -2.61
N GLY A 274 -6.68 27.79 -3.38
CA GLY A 274 -6.79 29.24 -3.25
C GLY A 274 -6.15 29.80 -1.96
N CYS A 275 -5.45 28.97 -1.16
CA CYS A 275 -4.80 29.44 0.06
C CYS A 275 -3.42 30.09 -0.18
N GLY A 276 -2.83 29.89 -1.36
CA GLY A 276 -1.54 30.47 -1.74
C GLY A 276 -0.31 29.61 -1.44
N TRP A 277 -0.50 28.36 -1.02
CA TRP A 277 0.56 27.36 -0.82
C TRP A 277 0.17 26.05 -1.53
N PRO A 278 1.13 25.22 -1.98
CA PRO A 278 0.82 23.92 -2.53
C PRO A 278 0.00 23.09 -1.53
N SER A 279 -1.12 22.55 -2.02
CA SER A 279 -2.09 21.83 -1.21
C SER A 279 -2.32 20.41 -1.74
N PHE A 280 -2.19 19.42 -0.87
CA PHE A 280 -2.35 18.00 -1.19
C PHE A 280 -3.45 17.35 -0.35
N SER A 281 -4.13 16.34 -0.87
CA SER A 281 -5.15 15.59 -0.13
C SER A 281 -4.56 14.58 0.85
N LYS A 282 -3.38 14.02 0.53
CA LYS A 282 -2.65 13.04 1.34
C LYS A 282 -1.17 13.01 0.96
N PRO A 283 -0.26 12.58 1.87
CA PRO A 283 1.09 12.17 1.51
C PRO A 283 1.06 10.86 0.69
N ILE A 284 2.20 10.51 0.08
CA ILE A 284 2.40 9.22 -0.59
C ILE A 284 2.11 8.06 0.37
N ASP A 285 2.64 8.16 1.60
CA ASP A 285 2.36 7.24 2.70
C ASP A 285 2.33 8.05 4.02
N LYS A 286 1.35 7.76 4.89
CA LYS A 286 1.20 8.48 6.17
C LYS A 286 2.40 8.29 7.10
N THR A 287 3.13 7.19 6.95
CA THR A 287 4.34 6.91 7.73
C THR A 287 5.52 7.81 7.36
N LEU A 288 5.46 8.56 6.26
CA LEU A 288 6.51 9.48 5.82
C LEU A 288 6.44 10.86 6.51
N VAL A 289 5.33 11.14 7.18
CA VAL A 289 5.11 12.41 7.88
C VAL A 289 4.79 12.19 9.36
N MET A 290 5.12 13.19 10.17
CA MET A 290 4.78 13.25 11.59
C MET A 290 3.82 14.41 11.84
N GLU A 291 2.81 14.15 12.64
CA GLU A 291 1.87 15.15 13.12
C GLU A 291 2.29 15.66 14.50
N LYS A 292 2.31 16.98 14.67
CA LYS A 292 2.62 17.63 15.95
C LYS A 292 1.60 18.72 16.25
N THR A 293 1.14 18.79 17.50
CA THR A 293 0.24 19.88 17.91
C THR A 293 1.00 21.21 17.93
N ASP A 294 0.52 22.18 17.16
CA ASP A 294 1.02 23.56 17.12
C ASP A 294 0.02 24.50 17.80
N LYS A 295 0.50 25.26 18.80
CA LYS A 295 -0.28 26.26 19.55
C LYS A 295 0.15 27.70 19.28
N SER A 296 0.98 27.91 18.26
CA SER A 296 1.54 29.22 17.92
C SER A 296 0.45 30.18 17.44
N TYR A 297 0.71 31.48 17.58
CA TYR A 297 -0.19 32.55 17.14
C TYR A 297 -1.63 32.48 17.70
N GLY A 298 -1.82 31.84 18.87
CA GLY A 298 -3.12 31.72 19.53
C GLY A 298 -4.09 30.74 18.86
N MET A 299 -3.63 29.93 17.91
CA MET A 299 -4.42 28.92 17.21
C MET A 299 -4.06 27.51 17.71
N VAL A 300 -4.90 26.51 17.46
CA VAL A 300 -4.55 25.09 17.62
C VAL A 300 -4.60 24.45 16.25
N ARG A 301 -3.44 24.03 15.75
CA ARG A 301 -3.26 23.43 14.42
C ARG A 301 -2.48 22.13 14.54
N THR A 302 -2.50 21.33 13.48
CA THR A 302 -1.66 20.14 13.35
C THR A 302 -0.52 20.46 12.38
N GLU A 303 0.68 20.63 12.92
CA GLU A 303 1.93 20.76 12.17
C GLU A 303 2.26 19.42 11.50
N ILE A 304 2.73 19.50 10.26
CA ILE A 304 3.25 18.38 9.48
C ILE A 304 4.76 18.55 9.31
N ARG A 305 5.50 17.50 9.67
CA ARG A 305 6.96 17.40 9.48
C ARG A 305 7.30 16.15 8.69
N SER A 306 8.39 16.17 7.92
CA SER A 306 8.91 14.92 7.32
C SER A 306 9.45 14.01 8.43
N LYS A 307 9.23 12.70 8.33
CA LYS A 307 9.65 11.77 9.37
C LYS A 307 11.18 11.62 9.43
N THR A 308 11.80 11.44 8.26
CA THR A 308 13.25 11.20 8.16
C THR A 308 14.05 12.47 8.46
N GLY A 309 13.72 13.59 7.79
CA GLY A 309 14.43 14.86 7.95
C GLY A 309 14.08 15.62 9.23
N ASP A 310 12.90 15.35 9.82
CA ASP A 310 12.29 16.20 10.84
C ASP A 310 12.28 17.68 10.39
N ALA A 311 11.98 17.87 9.10
CA ALA A 311 11.84 19.17 8.47
C ALA A 311 10.40 19.65 8.63
N HIS A 312 10.19 20.89 9.05
CA HIS A 312 8.88 21.50 9.04
C HIS A 312 8.40 21.66 7.59
N LEU A 313 7.24 21.08 7.30
CA LEU A 313 6.62 21.13 5.97
C LEU A 313 5.51 22.17 5.94
N GLY A 314 4.63 22.17 6.95
CA GLY A 314 3.49 23.06 7.04
C GLY A 314 2.43 22.53 8.02
N HIS A 315 1.16 22.55 7.62
CA HIS A 315 0.03 22.14 8.47
C HIS A 315 -1.01 21.34 7.69
N VAL A 316 -1.75 20.49 8.40
CA VAL A 316 -2.91 19.79 7.85
C VAL A 316 -4.22 20.35 8.43
N PHE A 317 -5.21 20.49 7.56
CA PHE A 317 -6.55 20.98 7.87
C PHE A 317 -7.61 20.00 7.39
N ASN A 318 -8.83 20.08 7.94
CA ASN A 318 -9.97 19.24 7.60
C ASN A 318 -10.97 19.95 6.65
N ASP A 319 -10.47 20.89 5.86
CA ASP A 319 -11.20 21.71 4.89
C ASP A 319 -10.85 21.35 3.43
N GLY A 320 -10.31 20.15 3.21
CA GLY A 320 -9.96 19.65 1.89
C GLY A 320 -11.16 19.07 1.11
N PRO A 321 -10.94 18.67 -0.15
CA PRO A 321 -11.98 18.08 -1.00
C PRO A 321 -12.52 16.78 -0.40
N ALA A 322 -13.84 16.70 -0.20
CA ALA A 322 -14.49 15.58 0.48
C ALA A 322 -14.28 14.26 -0.28
N GLU A 323 -14.31 14.31 -1.61
CA GLU A 323 -14.07 13.19 -2.52
C GLU A 323 -12.63 12.64 -2.46
N LYS A 324 -11.68 13.42 -1.91
CA LYS A 324 -10.29 13.00 -1.69
C LYS A 324 -9.96 12.73 -0.21
N GLY A 325 -10.97 12.61 0.65
CA GLY A 325 -10.81 12.30 2.07
C GLY A 325 -10.91 13.51 3.02
N GLY A 326 -11.18 14.71 2.51
CA GLY A 326 -11.50 15.89 3.31
C GLY A 326 -10.30 16.57 4.00
N LEU A 327 -9.08 16.07 3.78
CA LEU A 327 -7.86 16.66 4.34
C LEU A 327 -7.18 17.59 3.34
N ARG A 328 -6.55 18.64 3.86
CA ARG A 328 -5.72 19.57 3.12
C ARG A 328 -4.36 19.72 3.81
N TYR A 329 -3.35 19.10 3.23
CA TYR A 329 -1.96 19.29 3.59
C TYR A 329 -1.46 20.57 2.90
N CYS A 330 -1.39 21.66 3.67
CA CYS A 330 -0.93 22.97 3.24
C CYS A 330 0.57 23.08 3.51
N ILE A 331 1.38 22.93 2.47
CA ILE A 331 2.83 22.73 2.58
C ILE A 331 3.58 23.93 2.02
N ASN A 332 4.73 24.28 2.59
CA ASN A 332 5.61 25.30 2.02
C ASN A 332 6.36 24.70 0.82
N SER A 333 6.38 25.41 -0.31
CA SER A 333 7.23 25.08 -1.46
C SER A 333 8.70 25.05 -1.08
N ALA A 334 9.14 25.96 -0.21
CA ALA A 334 10.50 25.99 0.32
C ALA A 334 10.91 24.77 1.16
N ALA A 335 9.96 23.88 1.52
CA ALA A 335 10.27 22.60 2.15
C ALA A 335 10.33 21.43 1.15
N LEU A 336 10.02 21.68 -0.12
CA LEU A 336 9.87 20.69 -1.16
C LEU A 336 10.82 20.96 -2.33
N ARG A 337 11.08 19.91 -3.11
CA ARG A 337 11.64 20.00 -4.46
C ARG A 337 10.75 19.19 -5.40
N PHE A 338 10.27 19.82 -6.46
CA PHE A 338 9.44 19.13 -7.45
C PHE A 338 10.32 18.36 -8.45
N ILE A 339 9.98 17.10 -8.71
CA ILE A 339 10.62 16.22 -9.70
C ILE A 339 9.61 15.92 -10.81
N PRO A 340 9.76 16.53 -11.99
CA PRO A 340 8.92 16.22 -13.14
C PRO A 340 9.03 14.75 -13.53
N LYS A 341 7.93 14.15 -13.98
CA LYS A 341 7.83 12.76 -14.41
C LYS A 341 8.95 12.33 -15.35
N GLU A 342 9.31 13.21 -16.28
CA GLU A 342 10.34 12.96 -17.30
C GLU A 342 11.74 12.78 -16.69
N LYS A 343 11.98 13.37 -15.50
CA LYS A 343 13.25 13.29 -14.77
C LYS A 343 13.25 12.24 -13.66
N MET A 344 12.09 11.74 -13.26
CA MET A 344 11.99 10.81 -12.12
C MET A 344 12.88 9.58 -12.31
N LYS A 345 12.95 9.01 -13.51
CA LYS A 345 13.82 7.85 -13.76
C LYS A 345 15.30 8.20 -13.64
N GLU A 346 15.72 9.30 -14.27
CA GLU A 346 17.11 9.77 -14.24
C GLU A 346 17.57 10.11 -12.82
N GLU A 347 16.68 10.68 -12.01
CA GLU A 347 16.97 11.07 -10.63
C GLU A 347 16.75 9.94 -9.60
N GLY A 348 16.50 8.70 -10.04
CA GLY A 348 16.40 7.53 -9.16
C GLY A 348 15.07 7.41 -8.38
N TYR A 349 13.99 7.96 -8.93
CA TYR A 349 12.62 7.89 -8.43
C TYR A 349 11.69 7.07 -9.34
N GLU A 350 12.23 6.16 -10.13
CA GLU A 350 11.46 5.31 -11.05
C GLU A 350 10.37 4.49 -10.35
N ASP A 351 10.65 4.06 -9.12
CA ASP A 351 9.71 3.31 -8.28
C ASP A 351 8.44 4.09 -7.94
N TYR A 352 8.41 5.41 -8.11
CA TYR A 352 7.25 6.25 -7.79
C TYR A 352 6.42 6.62 -9.04
N ILE A 353 6.87 6.26 -10.24
CA ILE A 353 6.19 6.63 -11.50
C ILE A 353 4.77 6.04 -11.54
N PHE A 354 4.55 4.87 -10.91
CA PHE A 354 3.22 4.25 -10.90
C PHE A 354 2.16 5.11 -10.20
N LEU A 355 2.55 5.96 -9.24
CA LEU A 355 1.64 6.86 -8.52
C LEU A 355 1.06 7.98 -9.40
N LEU A 356 1.67 8.23 -10.57
CA LEU A 356 1.22 9.24 -11.52
C LEU A 356 0.14 8.72 -12.48
N LYS A 357 -0.10 7.41 -12.52
CA LYS A 357 -1.17 6.86 -13.34
C LYS A 357 -2.50 7.22 -12.67
N LYS A 358 -3.17 8.25 -13.21
CA LYS A 358 -4.58 8.52 -12.88
C LYS A 358 -5.38 7.24 -13.05
N GLU A 359 -6.18 6.88 -12.04
CA GLU A 359 -7.31 5.99 -12.26
C GLU A 359 -8.05 6.48 -13.50
N LEU A 360 -8.10 5.65 -14.54
CA LEU A 360 -8.79 5.99 -15.77
C LEU A 360 -10.26 6.26 -15.40
N PRO A 361 -10.80 7.46 -15.66
CA PRO A 361 -12.22 7.69 -15.45
C PRO A 361 -13.00 6.71 -16.33
N PHE A 362 -13.86 5.92 -15.70
CA PHE A 362 -14.80 5.01 -16.35
C PHE A 362 -15.50 5.73 -17.51
N LYS A 363 -15.07 5.47 -18.75
CA LYS A 363 -15.92 5.76 -19.91
C LYS A 363 -16.99 4.68 -19.94
N THR A 364 -18.15 4.99 -19.37
CA THR A 364 -19.38 4.24 -19.61
C THR A 364 -19.64 4.28 -21.12
N LYS A 365 -19.24 3.25 -21.85
CA LYS A 365 -19.80 3.02 -23.18
C LYS A 365 -21.21 2.51 -22.94
N GLN A 366 -22.19 3.38 -23.14
CA GLN A 366 -23.52 2.95 -23.51
C GLN A 366 -23.38 2.09 -24.77
N ILE A 367 -23.77 0.82 -24.65
CA ILE A 367 -24.23 0.00 -25.77
C ILE A 367 -25.57 -0.57 -25.32
#